data_AF-A0A3Q0J6B2-F1
#
_entry.id   AF-A0A3Q0J6B2-F1
#
_cell.length_a   1.000
_cell.length_b   1.000
_cell.length_c   1.000
_cell.angle_alpha   90.00
_cell.angle_beta   90.00
_cell.angle_gamma   90.00
#
_symmetry.space_group_name_H-M   'P 1'
#
loop_
_entity.id
_entity.type
_entity.pdbx_description
1 polymer ?
#
loop_
_entity_poly.entity_id
_entity_poly.type
_entity_poly.pdbx_seq_one_letter_code
_entity_poly.pdbx_strand_id
1 'polypeptide(L)'
;MLSGFLLTLFGCQRVKLHYEGINLDVEQRAFRRTGPGVCYRLYSEEQYSLLAEYSTPEIRRVSIDSLLLSLVCMGLGDVRKFPFLEAPPAENIESSVRSLTQHGAIDSKERVTTLGRFLSDLPVDIPLGKMLVFGSMFHQIDTIPYDKTAAL
;
A
#
# COMPACT_ATOMS: atom_id res chain seq x y z
N MET A 1 -25.36 -21.92 6.57
CA MET A 1 -24.62 -22.02 5.31
C MET A 1 -24.60 -20.73 4.46
N LEU A 2 -25.22 -19.62 4.90
CA LEU A 2 -25.30 -18.37 4.10
C LEU A 2 -24.68 -17.12 4.76
N SER A 3 -24.06 -17.22 5.94
CA SER A 3 -23.48 -16.05 6.62
C SER A 3 -21.99 -15.80 6.33
N GLY A 4 -21.33 -16.65 5.54
CA GLY A 4 -19.87 -16.59 5.32
C GLY A 4 -19.41 -15.88 4.04
N PHE A 5 -20.33 -15.54 3.12
CA PHE A 5 -19.95 -15.11 1.75
C PHE A 5 -19.83 -13.59 1.57
N LEU A 6 -20.24 -12.78 2.54
CA LEU A 6 -20.21 -11.31 2.44
C LEU A 6 -18.92 -10.66 2.98
N LEU A 7 -18.08 -11.40 3.70
CA LEU A 7 -16.85 -10.89 4.30
C LEU A 7 -15.62 -10.91 3.38
N THR A 8 -15.71 -11.52 2.21
CA THR A 8 -14.62 -11.60 1.22
C THR A 8 -14.67 -10.53 0.14
N LEU A 9 -15.73 -9.70 0.08
CA LEU A 9 -15.89 -8.67 -0.96
C LEU A 9 -15.24 -7.33 -0.62
N PHE A 10 -14.93 -7.08 0.65
CA PHE A 10 -14.11 -5.96 1.06
C PHE A 10 -12.81 -6.54 1.62
N GLY A 11 -11.68 -6.29 0.94
CA GLY A 11 -10.35 -6.54 1.48
C GLY A 11 -10.16 -5.72 2.75
N CYS A 12 -10.74 -6.17 3.86
CA CYS A 12 -10.66 -5.52 5.15
C CYS A 12 -9.24 -5.74 5.65
N GLN A 13 -8.35 -4.81 5.32
CA GLN A 13 -7.01 -4.77 5.86
C GLN A 13 -7.17 -4.50 7.36
N ARG A 14 -7.15 -5.58 8.13
CA ARG A 14 -7.31 -5.52 9.58
C ARG A 14 -6.11 -4.74 10.12
N VAL A 15 -6.34 -3.47 10.46
CA VAL A 15 -5.37 -2.64 11.18
C VAL A 15 -5.24 -3.23 12.57
N LYS A 16 -4.29 -4.15 12.74
CA LYS A 16 -3.91 -4.64 14.06
C LYS A 16 -3.06 -3.55 14.71
N LEU A 17 -3.50 -3.07 15.87
CA LEU A 17 -2.61 -2.39 16.79
C LEU A 17 -1.61 -3.44 17.29
N HIS A 18 -0.47 -3.55 16.62
CA HIS A 18 0.65 -4.32 17.14
C HIS A 18 1.14 -3.60 18.40
N TYR A 19 0.93 -4.22 19.56
CA TYR A 19 1.47 -3.80 20.86
C TYR A 19 2.99 -4.06 20.98
N GLU A 20 3.63 -4.54 19.90
CA GLU A 20 5.07 -4.62 19.77
C GLU A 20 5.58 -3.25 19.32
N GLY A 21 5.85 -2.38 20.29
CA GLY A 21 6.63 -1.18 20.03
C GLY A 21 7.95 -1.56 19.36
N ILE A 22 8.47 -0.71 18.48
CA ILE A 22 9.79 -0.89 17.88
C ILE A 22 10.78 -0.04 18.66
N ASN A 23 11.93 -0.59 19.03
CA ASN A 23 12.94 0.11 19.83
C ASN A 23 13.44 1.39 19.14
N LEU A 24 13.64 1.34 17.82
CA LEU A 24 14.03 2.50 17.02
C LEU A 24 13.00 3.63 17.07
N ASP A 25 11.69 3.32 16.96
CA ASP A 25 10.63 4.34 16.98
C ASP A 25 10.46 5.00 18.36
N VAL A 26 10.75 4.24 19.42
CA VAL A 26 10.77 4.75 20.80
C VAL A 26 11.94 5.71 20.97
N GLU A 27 13.11 5.36 20.44
CA GLU A 27 14.30 6.17 20.49
C GLU A 27 14.14 7.48 19.68
N GLN A 28 13.59 7.40 18.46
CA GLN A 28 13.26 8.58 17.65
C GLN A 28 12.27 9.53 18.35
N ARG A 29 11.32 9.00 19.15
CA ARG A 29 10.41 9.84 19.97
C ARG A 29 11.12 10.52 21.14
N ALA A 30 12.12 9.87 21.74
CA ALA A 30 12.92 10.46 22.81
C ALA A 30 13.79 11.62 22.29
N PHE A 31 14.28 11.53 21.05
CA PHE A 31 15.18 12.53 20.45
C PHE A 31 14.49 13.70 19.72
N ARG A 32 13.19 13.94 19.95
CA ARG A 32 12.46 15.08 19.33
C ARG A 32 12.80 16.47 19.91
N ARG A 33 14.00 16.71 20.45
CA ARG A 33 14.39 18.00 21.07
C ARG A 33 15.85 18.41 20.80
N THR A 34 16.05 19.71 20.55
CA THR A 34 17.35 20.36 20.30
C THR A 34 18.11 20.74 21.59
N GLY A 35 17.72 20.22 22.76
CA GLY A 35 18.33 20.56 24.05
C GLY A 35 18.15 19.48 25.13
N PRO A 36 18.85 19.55 26.27
CA PRO A 36 18.81 18.52 27.30
C PRO A 36 17.40 18.41 27.90
N GLY A 37 16.85 17.20 27.91
CA GLY A 37 15.51 16.91 28.42
C GLY A 37 15.42 15.48 28.97
N VAL A 38 14.46 15.26 29.87
CA VAL A 38 14.20 13.95 30.48
C VAL A 38 13.03 13.28 29.75
N CYS A 39 13.21 12.01 29.38
CA CYS A 39 12.16 11.18 28.78
C CYS A 39 11.65 10.17 29.82
N TYR A 40 10.35 10.18 30.09
CA TYR A 40 9.70 9.19 30.96
C TYR A 40 9.08 8.08 30.10
N ARG A 41 9.47 6.83 30.36
CA ARG A 41 8.95 5.63 29.69
C ARG A 41 7.97 4.93 30.64
N LEU A 42 6.77 4.61 30.16
CA LEU A 42 5.68 4.03 30.98
C LEU A 42 5.61 2.49 30.90
N TYR A 43 6.74 1.83 30.65
CA TYR A 43 6.85 0.37 30.52
C TYR A 43 8.11 -0.14 31.23
N SER A 44 8.14 -1.42 31.62
CA SER A 44 9.27 -2.00 32.35
C SER A 44 10.49 -2.23 31.45
N GLU A 45 11.68 -2.35 32.05
CA GLU A 45 12.92 -2.61 31.32
C GLU A 45 12.89 -4.00 30.62
N GLU A 46 12.25 -4.98 31.25
CA GLU A 46 12.02 -6.30 30.65
C GLU A 46 11.16 -6.18 29.38
N GLN A 47 10.08 -5.38 29.43
CA GLN A 47 9.27 -5.11 28.25
C GLN A 47 10.09 -4.41 27.17
N TYR A 48 10.95 -3.45 27.53
CA TYR A 48 11.86 -2.77 26.58
C TYR A 48 12.77 -3.76 25.83
N SER A 49 13.32 -4.75 26.53
CA SER A 49 14.19 -5.77 25.91
C SER A 49 13.47 -6.71 24.94
N LEU A 50 12.14 -6.82 25.07
CA LEU A 50 11.29 -7.65 24.21
C LEU A 50 10.82 -6.92 22.94
N LEU A 51 11.03 -5.60 22.83
CA LEU A 51 10.69 -4.85 21.63
C LEU A 51 11.61 -5.25 20.47
N ALA A 52 11.02 -5.41 19.29
CA ALA A 52 11.80 -5.65 18.08
C ALA A 52 12.67 -4.43 17.73
N GLU A 53 13.89 -4.68 17.28
CA GLU A 53 14.85 -3.62 16.95
C GLU A 53 14.44 -2.84 15.69
N TYR A 54 13.77 -3.51 14.75
CA TYR A 54 13.29 -2.92 13.49
C TYR A 54 11.82 -3.26 13.24
N SER A 55 11.10 -2.30 12.65
CA SER A 55 9.73 -2.50 12.20
C SER A 55 9.70 -3.47 11.04
N THR A 56 8.70 -4.36 10.98
CA THR A 56 8.54 -5.15 9.76
C THR A 56 8.11 -4.21 8.62
N PRO A 57 8.78 -4.31 7.47
CA PRO A 57 8.67 -3.33 6.40
C PRO A 57 7.25 -3.30 5.83
N GLU A 58 6.75 -2.10 5.52
CA GLU A 58 5.38 -1.89 5.02
C GLU A 58 5.12 -2.62 3.69
N ILE A 59 6.17 -2.87 2.90
CA ILE A 59 6.11 -3.65 1.66
C ILE A 59 5.63 -5.10 1.88
N ARG A 60 5.76 -5.63 3.11
CA ARG A 60 5.25 -6.96 3.49
C ARG A 60 3.82 -6.90 4.07
N ARG A 61 3.29 -5.71 4.37
CA ARG A 61 2.00 -5.49 5.06
C ARG A 61 0.90 -4.95 4.16
N VAL A 62 1.23 -4.40 2.99
CA VAL A 62 0.29 -3.72 2.07
C VAL A 62 0.28 -4.40 0.70
N SER A 63 -0.87 -4.38 0.03
CA SER A 63 -1.02 -4.85 -1.36
C SER A 63 -0.10 -4.07 -2.29
N ILE A 64 0.73 -4.78 -3.06
CA ILE A 64 1.79 -4.21 -3.92
C ILE A 64 1.24 -3.88 -5.32
N ASP A 65 -0.07 -4.00 -5.52
CA ASP A 65 -0.75 -3.93 -6.82
C ASP A 65 -0.43 -2.62 -7.56
N SER A 66 -0.49 -1.47 -6.89
CA SER A 66 -0.22 -0.15 -7.47
C SER A 66 1.24 0.04 -7.87
N LEU A 67 2.16 -0.50 -7.07
CA LEU A 67 3.60 -0.49 -7.35
C LEU A 67 3.91 -1.40 -8.54
N LEU A 68 3.34 -2.60 -8.59
CA LEU A 68 3.51 -3.51 -9.73
C LEU A 68 2.97 -2.90 -11.01
N LEU A 69 1.78 -2.28 -10.99
CA LEU A 69 1.23 -1.60 -12.16
C LEU A 69 2.18 -0.50 -12.66
N SER A 70 2.74 0.30 -11.74
CA SER A 70 3.71 1.34 -12.09
C SER A 70 4.98 0.77 -12.74
N LEU A 71 5.51 -0.34 -12.22
CA LEU A 71 6.67 -1.03 -12.80
C LEU A 71 6.39 -1.56 -14.21
N VAL A 72 5.23 -2.18 -14.42
CA VAL A 72 4.84 -2.70 -15.75
C VAL A 72 4.59 -1.54 -16.73
N CYS A 73 4.03 -0.41 -16.28
CA CYS A 73 3.89 0.81 -17.08
C CYS A 73 5.23 1.41 -17.52
N MET A 74 6.29 1.28 -16.70
CA MET A 74 7.66 1.68 -17.07
C MET A 74 8.30 0.76 -18.12
N GLY A 75 7.63 -0.34 -18.51
CA GLY A 75 8.11 -1.26 -19.54
C GLY A 75 9.08 -2.32 -19.02
N LEU A 76 9.13 -2.56 -17.71
CA LEU A 76 9.84 -3.71 -17.17
C LEU A 76 9.05 -4.98 -17.46
N GLY A 77 9.54 -5.78 -18.41
CA GLY A 77 8.87 -7.00 -18.86
C GLY A 77 8.69 -8.04 -17.73
N ASP A 78 9.77 -8.36 -17.01
CA ASP A 78 9.72 -9.35 -15.92
C ASP A 78 9.78 -8.65 -14.55
N VAL A 79 8.62 -8.46 -13.92
CA VAL A 79 8.51 -7.95 -12.54
C VAL A 79 9.31 -8.81 -11.54
N ARG A 80 9.38 -10.12 -11.81
CA ARG A 80 10.07 -11.12 -10.97
C ARG A 80 11.59 -10.92 -10.91
N LYS A 81 12.18 -10.27 -11.92
CA LYS A 81 13.64 -10.06 -12.02
C LYS A 81 14.06 -8.67 -11.54
N PHE A 82 13.12 -7.86 -11.06
CA PHE A 82 13.42 -6.52 -10.61
C PHE A 82 14.30 -6.55 -9.34
N PRO A 83 15.39 -5.77 -9.29
CA PRO A 83 16.27 -5.71 -8.12
C PRO A 83 15.61 -4.88 -7.00
N PHE A 84 14.68 -5.49 -6.26
CA PHE A 84 14.11 -4.88 -5.06
C PHE A 84 15.18 -4.76 -3.96
N LEU A 85 15.17 -3.63 -3.24
CA LEU A 85 16.00 -3.45 -2.03
C LEU A 85 15.67 -4.51 -0.97
N GLU A 86 14.38 -4.80 -0.83
CA GLU A 86 13.87 -5.89 -0.01
C GLU A 86 12.72 -6.56 -0.78
N ALA A 87 13.00 -7.72 -1.38
CA ALA A 87 12.04 -8.37 -2.26
C ALA A 87 10.82 -8.88 -1.47
N PRO A 88 9.59 -8.58 -1.92
CA PRO A 88 8.41 -9.21 -1.35
C PRO A 88 8.40 -10.72 -1.67
N PRO A 89 7.72 -11.54 -0.87
CA PRO A 89 7.60 -12.97 -1.14
C PRO A 89 6.95 -13.20 -2.51
N ALA A 90 7.42 -14.21 -3.24
CA ALA A 90 6.95 -14.48 -4.61
C ALA A 90 5.43 -14.70 -4.69
N GLU A 91 4.83 -15.29 -3.66
CA GLU A 91 3.37 -15.47 -3.56
C GLU A 91 2.60 -14.15 -3.58
N ASN A 92 3.16 -13.09 -2.98
CA ASN A 92 2.56 -11.76 -3.01
C ASN A 92 2.63 -11.15 -4.41
N ILE A 93 3.76 -11.33 -5.10
CA ILE A 93 3.91 -10.86 -6.48
C ILE A 93 2.88 -11.54 -7.39
N GLU A 94 2.77 -12.87 -7.31
CA GLU A 94 1.80 -13.63 -8.12
C GLU A 94 0.35 -13.29 -7.79
N SER A 95 0.03 -13.08 -6.52
CA SER A 95 -1.34 -12.67 -6.12
C SER A 95 -1.68 -11.28 -6.63
N SER A 96 -0.75 -10.33 -6.59
CA SER A 96 -0.90 -8.99 -7.17
C SER A 96 -1.03 -9.03 -8.71
N VAL A 97 -0.23 -9.83 -9.42
CA VAL A 97 -0.36 -10.02 -10.88
C VAL A 97 -1.75 -10.59 -11.23
N ARG A 98 -2.24 -11.56 -10.45
CA ARG A 98 -3.58 -12.11 -10.61
C ARG A 98 -4.66 -11.05 -10.37
N SER A 99 -4.53 -10.26 -9.30
CA SER A 99 -5.42 -9.14 -8.97
C SER A 99 -5.49 -8.12 -10.12
N LEU A 100 -4.34 -7.69 -10.63
CA LEU A 100 -4.21 -6.77 -11.75
C LEU A 100 -4.89 -7.30 -13.02
N THR A 101 -4.76 -8.60 -13.30
CA THR A 101 -5.40 -9.27 -14.43
C THR A 101 -6.92 -9.31 -14.26
N GLN A 102 -7.42 -9.61 -13.05
CA GLN A 102 -8.86 -9.59 -12.74
C GLN A 102 -9.46 -8.19 -12.87
N HIS A 103 -8.71 -7.15 -12.47
CA HIS A 103 -9.13 -5.76 -12.65
C HIS A 103 -9.02 -5.28 -14.10
N GLY A 104 -8.34 -6.00 -14.99
CA GLY A 104 -8.16 -5.66 -16.40
C GLY A 104 -7.10 -4.57 -16.63
N ALA A 105 -6.23 -4.32 -15.64
CA ALA A 105 -5.14 -3.37 -15.75
C ALA A 105 -3.98 -3.93 -16.60
N ILE A 106 -3.79 -5.24 -16.57
CA ILE A 106 -2.82 -5.98 -17.40
C ILE A 106 -3.53 -7.07 -18.21
N ASP A 107 -3.00 -7.37 -19.38
CA ASP A 107 -3.41 -8.47 -20.26
C ASP A 107 -2.81 -9.81 -19.77
N SER A 108 -3.34 -10.91 -20.30
CA SER A 108 -2.83 -12.28 -20.15
C SER A 108 -1.34 -12.46 -20.51
N LYS A 109 -0.79 -11.55 -21.31
CA LYS A 109 0.63 -11.48 -21.68
C LYS A 109 1.45 -10.55 -20.77
N GLU A 110 0.92 -10.17 -19.61
CA GLU A 110 1.54 -9.24 -18.64
C GLU A 110 1.85 -7.85 -19.24
N ARG A 111 1.09 -7.43 -20.28
CA ARG A 111 1.21 -6.11 -20.90
C ARG A 111 0.15 -5.16 -20.36
N VAL A 112 0.51 -3.90 -20.13
CA VAL A 112 -0.43 -2.86 -19.67
C VAL A 112 -1.54 -2.61 -20.69
N THR A 113 -2.79 -2.58 -20.24
CA THR A 113 -3.95 -2.22 -21.07
C THR A 113 -4.16 -0.70 -21.08
N THR A 114 -5.00 -0.19 -21.98
CA THR A 114 -5.38 1.24 -21.98
C THR A 114 -5.96 1.67 -20.62
N LEU A 115 -6.75 0.79 -19.98
CA LEU A 115 -7.30 1.01 -18.65
C LEU A 115 -6.19 1.04 -17.58
N GLY A 116 -5.25 0.09 -17.63
CA GLY A 116 -4.10 0.08 -16.72
C GLY A 116 -3.25 1.35 -16.80
N ARG A 117 -3.14 1.94 -18.01
CA ARG A 117 -2.42 3.20 -18.23
C ARG A 117 -3.11 4.39 -17.56
N PHE A 118 -4.43 4.47 -17.64
CA PHE A 118 -5.18 5.48 -16.88
C PHE A 118 -5.06 5.25 -15.38
N LEU A 119 -5.12 4.00 -14.92
CA LEU A 119 -4.99 3.68 -13.51
C LEU A 119 -3.60 4.01 -12.93
N SER A 120 -2.53 3.93 -13.72
CA SER A 120 -1.18 4.30 -13.24
C SER A 120 -0.99 5.79 -13.01
N ASP A 121 -1.80 6.63 -13.66
CA ASP A 121 -1.75 8.09 -13.48
C ASP A 121 -2.48 8.54 -12.20
N LEU A 122 -3.31 7.67 -11.62
CA LEU A 122 -4.10 7.97 -10.44
C LEU A 122 -3.36 7.55 -9.15
N PRO A 123 -3.20 8.44 -8.15
CA PRO A 123 -2.60 8.10 -6.86
C PRO A 123 -3.62 7.44 -5.91
N VAL A 124 -4.36 6.45 -6.40
CA VAL A 124 -5.33 5.68 -5.61
C VAL A 124 -5.19 4.18 -5.84
N ASP A 125 -5.75 3.38 -4.95
CA ASP A 125 -5.80 1.93 -5.12
C ASP A 125 -6.59 1.54 -6.38
N ILE A 126 -6.21 0.41 -6.98
CA ILE A 126 -6.73 -0.08 -8.26
C ILE A 126 -8.27 -0.23 -8.28
N PRO A 127 -8.93 -0.78 -7.24
CA PRO A 127 -10.38 -0.87 -7.20
C PRO A 127 -11.06 0.50 -7.20
N LEU A 128 -10.51 1.46 -6.45
CA LEU A 128 -11.02 2.83 -6.36
C LEU A 128 -10.78 3.60 -7.67
N GLY A 129 -9.59 3.47 -8.25
CA GLY A 129 -9.26 4.07 -9.54
C GLY A 129 -10.20 3.57 -10.64
N LYS A 130 -10.50 2.26 -10.67
CA LYS A 130 -11.44 1.67 -11.62
C LYS A 130 -12.85 2.24 -11.43
N MET A 131 -13.29 2.40 -10.18
CA MET A 131 -14.57 3.01 -9.86
C MET A 131 -14.63 4.48 -10.32
N LEU A 132 -13.56 5.25 -10.15
CA LEU A 132 -13.48 6.64 -10.60
C LEU A 132 -13.53 6.76 -12.12
N VAL A 133 -12.78 5.91 -12.84
CA VAL A 133 -12.80 5.89 -14.31
C VAL A 133 -14.21 5.59 -14.82
N PHE A 134 -14.90 4.59 -14.26
CA PHE A 134 -16.27 4.29 -14.65
C PHE A 134 -17.26 5.38 -14.23
N GLY A 135 -17.17 5.92 -13.02
CA GLY A 135 -18.04 7.00 -12.58
C GLY A 135 -17.93 8.23 -13.47
N SER A 136 -16.72 8.55 -13.96
CA SER A 136 -16.48 9.66 -14.89
C SER A 136 -17.16 9.40 -16.23
N MET A 137 -17.09 8.16 -16.74
CA MET A 137 -17.79 7.74 -17.96
C MET A 137 -19.32 7.84 -17.81
N PHE A 138 -19.87 7.52 -16.63
CA PHE A 138 -21.31 7.58 -16.36
C PHE A 138 -21.83 8.96 -15.91
N HIS A 139 -20.95 9.96 -15.79
CA HIS A 139 -21.29 11.32 -15.33
C HIS A 139 -22.03 11.35 -13.98
N GLN A 140 -21.73 10.40 -13.09
CA GLN A 140 -22.37 10.25 -11.77
C GLN A 140 -21.48 10.76 -10.62
N ILE A 141 -20.36 11.43 -10.93
CA ILE A 141 -19.44 11.95 -9.91
C ILE A 141 -19.59 13.46 -9.83
N ASP A 142 -20.02 13.97 -8.67
CA ASP A 142 -19.85 15.37 -8.35
C ASP A 142 -18.36 15.62 -8.16
N THR A 143 -17.74 16.28 -9.14
CA THR A 143 -16.33 16.69 -9.07
C THR A 143 -16.16 17.61 -7.87
N ILE A 144 -15.51 17.12 -6.80
CA ILE A 144 -14.94 17.99 -5.78
C ILE A 144 -13.81 18.74 -6.50
N PRO A 145 -13.89 20.07 -6.68
CA PRO A 145 -12.82 20.81 -7.33
C PRO A 145 -11.60 20.78 -6.40
N TYR A 146 -10.66 19.90 -6.67
CA TYR A 146 -9.28 20.05 -6.20
C TYR A 146 -8.66 21.18 -7.03
N ASP A 147 -8.95 22.40 -6.60
CA ASP A 147 -8.36 23.59 -7.18
C ASP A 147 -6.87 23.66 -6.84
N LYS A 148 -6.03 23.19 -7.77
CA LYS A 148 -4.57 23.35 -7.69
C LYS A 148 -4.12 24.77 -8.08
N THR A 149 -5.03 25.68 -8.41
CA THR A 149 -4.67 27.06 -8.82
C THR A 149 -4.63 28.07 -7.67
N ALA A 150 -4.96 27.68 -6.43
CA ALA A 150 -4.91 28.57 -5.27
C ALA A 150 -3.50 28.77 -4.63
N ALA A 151 -2.42 28.38 -5.32
CA ALA A 151 -1.04 28.46 -4.79
C ALA A 151 -0.02 29.05 -5.80
N LEU A 152 -0.43 30.04 -6.58
CA LEU A 152 0.44 30.99 -7.29
C LEU A 152 -0.12 32.41 -7.14
#